data_AF-A0A9X9F317-F1
#
_entry.id   AF-A0A9X9F317-F1
#
_cell.length_a   1.000
_cell.length_b   1.000
_cell.length_c   1.000
_cell.angle_alpha   90.00
_cell.angle_beta   90.00
_cell.angle_gamma   90.00
#
_symmetry.space_group_name_H-M   'P 1'
#
loop_
_entity.id
_entity.type
_entity.pdbx_description
1 polymer ?
#
loop_
_entity_poly.entity_id
_entity_poly.type
_entity_poly.pdbx_seq_one_letter_code
_entity_poly.pdbx_strand_id
1 'polypeptide(L)'
;KGDNNNGPDLEPVLAENVVGKYADITVPYVGYLLNYANSKAGAALLLIIPGVFLLGYSAISIFGAIRSIDGEKKDKKVEQSV
;
A
#
# COMPACT_ATOMS: atom_id res chain seq x y z
N LYS A 1 -30.63 -10.46 -10.39
CA LYS A 1 -29.41 -10.85 -11.11
C LYS A 1 -28.25 -10.93 -10.14
N GLY A 2 -28.01 -12.12 -9.59
CA GLY A 2 -26.88 -12.40 -8.69
C GLY A 2 -25.86 -13.37 -9.29
N ASP A 3 -26.24 -14.10 -10.33
CA ASP A 3 -25.40 -14.95 -11.15
C ASP A 3 -25.18 -14.31 -12.54
N ASN A 4 -24.08 -14.70 -13.19
CA ASN A 4 -23.69 -14.12 -14.48
C ASN A 4 -24.47 -14.77 -15.64
N ASN A 5 -25.80 -14.60 -15.64
CA ASN A 5 -26.68 -15.09 -16.71
C ASN A 5 -27.33 -13.94 -17.49
N ASN A 6 -27.77 -14.24 -18.70
CA ASN A 6 -28.27 -13.22 -19.64
C ASN A 6 -29.76 -12.85 -19.43
N GLY A 7 -30.42 -13.37 -18.39
CA GLY A 7 -31.85 -13.15 -18.12
C GLY A 7 -32.07 -12.30 -16.86
N PRO A 8 -33.13 -11.47 -16.80
CA PRO A 8 -33.62 -11.00 -15.51
C PRO A 8 -34.15 -12.17 -14.68
N ASP A 9 -34.01 -12.09 -13.36
CA ASP A 9 -34.62 -13.07 -12.45
C ASP A 9 -36.16 -12.99 -12.63
N LEU A 10 -36.81 -14.15 -12.75
CA LEU A 10 -38.27 -14.20 -12.96
C LEU A 10 -39.04 -13.68 -11.75
N GLU A 11 -38.50 -13.88 -10.54
CA GLU A 11 -39.12 -13.48 -9.29
C GLU A 11 -38.20 -12.51 -8.54
N PRO A 12 -38.67 -11.29 -8.21
CA PRO A 12 -37.89 -10.36 -7.42
C PRO A 12 -37.83 -10.81 -5.95
N VAL A 13 -36.71 -10.54 -5.29
CA VAL A 13 -36.55 -10.79 -3.85
C VAL A 13 -37.40 -9.80 -3.05
N LEU A 14 -38.15 -10.30 -2.06
CA LEU A 14 -38.92 -9.47 -1.13
C LEU A 14 -38.00 -8.50 -0.38
N ALA A 15 -38.44 -7.26 -0.16
CA ALA A 15 -37.63 -6.22 0.50
C ALA A 15 -37.15 -6.62 1.90
N GLU A 16 -37.93 -7.42 2.63
CA GLU A 16 -37.58 -7.98 3.94
C GLU A 16 -36.36 -8.91 3.91
N ASN A 17 -36.04 -9.49 2.76
CA ASN A 17 -34.91 -10.41 2.58
C ASN A 17 -33.64 -9.67 2.08
N VAL A 18 -33.70 -8.34 1.91
CA VAL A 18 -32.56 -7.53 1.46
C VAL A 18 -31.74 -7.09 2.69
N VAL A 19 -30.65 -7.81 2.95
CA VAL A 19 -29.78 -7.59 4.13
C VAL A 19 -28.75 -6.45 3.96
N GLY A 20 -28.61 -5.89 2.76
CA GLY A 20 -27.60 -4.87 2.47
C GLY A 20 -28.06 -3.85 1.44
N LYS A 21 -27.64 -2.59 1.63
CA LYS A 21 -27.84 -1.49 0.70
C LYS A 21 -26.49 -1.03 0.15
N TYR A 22 -26.43 -0.79 -1.15
CA TYR A 22 -25.26 -0.20 -1.79
C TYR A 22 -24.96 1.19 -1.19
N ALA A 23 -23.73 1.40 -0.74
CA ALA A 23 -23.31 2.58 0.02
C ALA A 23 -22.81 3.73 -0.86
N ASP A 24 -23.18 3.75 -2.14
CA ASP A 24 -22.72 4.74 -3.15
C ASP A 24 -21.20 4.76 -3.39
N ILE A 25 -20.48 3.71 -2.95
CA ILE A 25 -19.04 3.52 -3.17
C ILE A 25 -18.82 2.34 -4.11
N THR A 26 -18.26 2.61 -5.29
CA THR A 26 -17.74 1.60 -6.22
C THR A 26 -16.31 1.93 -6.58
N VAL A 27 -15.41 0.96 -6.38
CA VAL A 27 -14.03 1.05 -6.88
C VAL A 27 -13.93 0.17 -8.12
N PRO A 28 -14.09 0.73 -9.33
CA PRO A 28 -14.02 -0.08 -10.54
C PRO A 28 -12.61 -0.69 -10.66
N TYR A 29 -12.54 -1.89 -11.24
CA TYR A 29 -11.30 -2.64 -11.49
C TYR A 29 -10.50 -3.11 -10.26
N VAL A 30 -10.90 -2.81 -9.02
CA VAL A 30 -10.19 -3.26 -7.81
C VAL A 30 -10.03 -4.78 -7.75
N GLY A 31 -11.00 -5.52 -8.30
CA GLY A 31 -10.95 -6.97 -8.39
C GLY A 31 -9.73 -7.49 -9.18
N TYR A 32 -9.27 -6.79 -10.21
CA TYR A 32 -8.07 -7.20 -10.97
C TYR A 32 -6.80 -7.08 -10.13
N LEU A 33 -6.70 -6.01 -9.34
CA LEU A 33 -5.59 -5.82 -8.41
C LEU A 33 -5.58 -6.92 -7.34
N LEU A 34 -6.73 -7.17 -6.71
CA LEU A 34 -6.86 -8.23 -5.69
C LEU A 34 -6.60 -9.62 -6.27
N ASN A 35 -7.04 -9.88 -7.50
CA ASN A 35 -6.74 -11.13 -8.18
C ASN A 35 -5.23 -11.32 -8.40
N TYR A 36 -4.52 -10.26 -8.82
CA TYR A 36 -3.08 -10.33 -8.96
C TYR A 36 -2.35 -10.49 -7.62
N ALA A 37 -2.81 -9.79 -6.57
CA ALA A 37 -2.29 -9.91 -5.21
C ALA A 37 -2.39 -11.33 -4.65
N ASN A 38 -3.41 -12.11 -5.07
CA ASN A 38 -3.58 -13.52 -4.70
C ASN A 38 -2.65 -14.48 -5.46
N SER A 39 -1.93 -14.02 -6.48
CA SER A 39 -0.90 -14.83 -7.15
C SER A 39 0.38 -14.91 -6.30
N LYS A 40 1.17 -15.98 -6.45
CA LYS A 40 2.45 -16.13 -5.75
C LYS A 40 3.40 -14.94 -5.99
N ALA A 41 3.48 -14.48 -7.24
CA ALA A 41 4.33 -13.36 -7.61
C ALA A 41 3.79 -12.03 -7.05
N GLY A 42 2.48 -11.79 -7.15
CA GLY A 42 1.86 -10.57 -6.62
C GLY A 42 1.97 -10.48 -5.10
N ALA A 43 1.71 -11.57 -4.38
CA ALA A 43 1.90 -11.64 -2.93
C ALA A 43 3.35 -11.37 -2.53
N ALA A 44 4.33 -11.96 -3.24
CA ALA A 44 5.74 -11.71 -3.00
C ALA A 44 6.11 -10.24 -3.27
N LEU A 45 5.68 -9.66 -4.38
CA LEU A 45 5.93 -8.25 -4.72
C LEU A 45 5.35 -7.30 -3.66
N LEU A 46 4.14 -7.57 -3.17
CA LEU A 46 3.49 -6.77 -2.12
C LEU A 46 4.27 -6.77 -0.81
N LEU A 47 5.09 -7.79 -0.53
CA LEU A 47 5.98 -7.83 0.64
C LEU A 47 7.35 -7.26 0.36
N ILE A 48 7.93 -7.56 -0.82
CA ILE A 48 9.29 -7.15 -1.18
C ILE A 48 9.38 -5.63 -1.36
N ILE A 49 8.44 -5.03 -2.09
CA ILE A 49 8.46 -3.60 -2.38
C ILE A 49 8.51 -2.75 -1.10
N PRO A 50 7.59 -2.91 -0.13
CA PRO A 50 7.68 -2.15 1.12
C PRO A 50 8.94 -2.50 1.93
N GLY A 51 9.38 -3.75 1.90
CA GLY A 51 10.64 -4.15 2.54
C GLY A 51 11.85 -3.40 1.97
N VAL A 52 11.97 -3.30 0.64
CA VAL A 52 13.04 -2.56 -0.04
C VAL A 52 12.96 -1.07 0.28
N PHE A 53 11.76 -0.48 0.29
CA PHE A 53 11.61 0.92 0.68
C PHE A 53 12.05 1.18 2.12
N LEU A 54 11.70 0.29 3.06
CA LEU A 54 12.10 0.40 4.45
C LEU A 54 13.63 0.32 4.61
N LEU A 55 14.26 -0.64 3.93
CA LEU A 55 15.71 -0.81 3.96
C LEU A 55 16.43 0.38 3.30
N GLY A 56 15.94 0.84 2.15
CA GLY A 56 16.48 2.00 1.45
C GLY A 56 16.38 3.27 2.28
N TYR A 57 15.22 3.52 2.89
CA TYR A 57 15.03 4.65 3.81
C TYR A 57 15.98 4.57 5.00
N SER A 58 16.13 3.39 5.60
CA SER A 58 17.05 3.18 6.73
C SER A 58 18.50 3.48 6.33
N ALA A 59 18.94 3.02 5.15
CA ALA A 59 20.29 3.30 4.65
C ALA A 59 20.54 4.80 4.44
N ILE A 60 19.58 5.51 3.82
CA ILE A 60 19.65 6.97 3.64
C ILE A 60 19.72 7.68 5.00
N SER A 61 18.87 7.28 5.95
CA SER A 61 18.84 7.85 7.30
C SER A 61 20.16 7.66 8.04
N ILE A 62 20.76 6.46 7.98
CA ILE A 62 22.04 6.15 8.62
C ILE A 62 23.15 6.97 7.99
N PHE A 63 23.22 7.04 6.65
CA PHE A 63 24.23 7.81 5.96
C PHE A 63 24.13 9.30 6.28
N GLY A 64 22.91 9.84 6.35
CA GLY A 64 22.63 11.20 6.79
C GLY A 64 23.19 11.45 8.20
N ALA A 65 22.86 10.59 9.16
CA ALA A 65 23.31 10.73 10.54
C ALA A 65 24.85 10.69 10.68
N ILE A 66 25.52 9.78 9.96
CA ILE A 66 26.99 9.70 9.96
C ILE A 66 27.59 11.00 9.43
N ARG A 67 27.05 11.53 8.32
CA ARG A 67 27.55 12.78 7.71
C ARG A 67 27.33 13.99 8.62
N SER A 68 26.22 14.04 9.35
CA SER A 68 25.95 15.10 10.33
C SER A 68 27.00 15.11 11.46
N ILE A 69 27.35 13.94 11.99
CA ILE A 69 28.35 13.81 13.07
C ILE A 69 29.74 14.29 12.61
N ASP A 70 30.14 13.96 11.39
CA ASP A 70 31.44 14.40 10.84
C ASP A 70 31.46 15.90 10.53
N GLY A 71 30.33 16.47 10.08
CA GLY A 71 30.17 17.92 9.90
C GLY A 71 30.34 18.67 11.22
N GLU A 72 29.57 18.28 12.26
CA GLU A 72 29.64 18.92 13.57
C GLU A 72 31.02 18.83 14.23
N LYS A 73 31.75 17.72 14.03
CA LYS A 73 33.12 17.58 14.53
C LYS A 73 34.11 18.52 13.84
N LYS A 74 33.90 18.82 12.55
CA LYS A 74 34.74 19.75 11.78
C LYS A 74 34.51 21.19 12.24
N ASP A 75 33.25 21.59 12.39
CA ASP A 75 32.89 22.95 12.79
C ASP A 75 33.36 23.28 14.21
N LYS A 76 33.20 22.35 15.17
CA LYS A 76 33.71 22.50 16.54
C LYS A 76 35.24 22.61 16.62
N LYS A 77 35.97 21.97 15.70
CA LYS A 77 37.44 22.07 15.63
C LYS A 77 37.91 23.43 15.10
N VAL A 78 37.16 24.01 14.16
CA VAL A 78 37.47 25.34 13.60
C VAL A 78 37.23 26.41 14.65
N GLU A 79 36.13 26.35 15.39
CA GLU A 79 35.76 27.32 16.42
C GLU A 79 36.70 27.32 17.65
N GLN A 80 37.34 26.19 17.96
CA GLN A 80 38.36 26.10 19.02
C GLN A 80 39.76 26.57 18.58
N SER A 81 39.97 26.81 17.29
CA SER A 81 41.26 27.24 16.72
C SER A 81 41.32 28.73 16.35
N VAL A 82 40.23 29.47 16.60
CA VAL A 82 40.11 30.93 16.46
C VAL A 82 40.09 31.54 17.85
#